data_AF-A0A4S3J7W2-F1
#
_entry.id   AF-A0A4S3J7W2-F1
#
_cell.length_a   1.000
_cell.length_b   1.000
_cell.length_c   1.000
_cell.angle_alpha   90.00
_cell.angle_beta   90.00
_cell.angle_gamma   90.00
#
_symmetry.space_group_name_H-M   'P 1'
#
loop_
_entity.id
_entity.type
_entity.pdbx_description
1 polymer ?
#
loop_
_entity_poly.entity_id
_entity_poly.type
_entity_poly.pdbx_seq_one_letter_code
_entity_poly.pdbx_strand_id
1 'polypeptide(L)'
;MDQPPLPDQPQEPPTLTNPRFTLELEFVSSLANPYYLSHLAVNYPNLLGISGAGDDDDTKDDTSDPDAQAFAAYLAYLYSYWKTPEYAQFLTHPGATLRALRLLQEETFRRDIIRPQVIEGLAGTGVVGYQDGTDADTGQQEGEQAGQTQDNQGEGTDNPLKT
;
A
#
# COMPACT_ATOMS: atom_id res chain seq x y z
N MET A 1 -24.88 -28.76 -7.43
CA MET A 1 -24.78 -29.00 -5.98
C MET A 1 -23.36 -28.63 -5.59
N ASP A 2 -23.08 -27.34 -5.52
CA ASP A 2 -21.78 -26.83 -5.10
C ASP A 2 -21.77 -26.87 -3.56
N GLN A 3 -20.82 -27.63 -3.00
CA GLN A 3 -20.77 -27.94 -1.58
C GLN A 3 -20.09 -26.77 -0.85
N PRO A 4 -20.67 -26.20 0.23
CA PRO A 4 -20.01 -25.16 1.00
C PRO A 4 -18.78 -25.76 1.70
N PRO A 5 -17.66 -25.01 1.85
CA PRO A 5 -16.46 -25.54 2.49
C PRO A 5 -16.72 -25.75 3.99
N LEU A 6 -16.50 -26.97 4.48
CA LEU A 6 -16.59 -27.30 5.91
C LEU A 6 -15.41 -26.68 6.68
N PRO A 7 -15.63 -26.22 7.92
CA PRO A 7 -14.56 -25.87 8.85
C PRO A 7 -13.88 -27.16 9.36
N ASP A 8 -12.57 -27.14 9.55
CA ASP A 8 -11.73 -28.18 10.22
C ASP A 8 -11.15 -29.37 9.41
N GLN A 9 -10.92 -29.25 8.09
CA GLN A 9 -9.93 -30.14 7.46
C GLN A 9 -8.52 -29.55 7.56
N PRO A 10 -7.51 -30.28 8.08
CA PRO A 10 -6.11 -29.88 7.92
C PRO A 10 -5.82 -29.81 6.42
N GLN A 11 -5.78 -28.58 5.89
CA GLN A 11 -5.51 -28.30 4.48
C GLN A 11 -4.21 -29.03 4.11
N GLU A 12 -4.29 -30.02 3.20
CA GLU A 12 -3.08 -30.62 2.62
C GLU A 12 -2.15 -29.49 2.17
N PRO A 13 -0.82 -29.62 2.39
CA PRO A 13 0.10 -28.56 2.01
C PRO A 13 -0.15 -28.19 0.54
N PRO A 14 -0.30 -26.89 0.23
CA PRO A 14 -0.61 -26.43 -1.12
C PRO A 14 0.48 -26.95 -2.05
N THR A 15 0.13 -27.90 -2.91
CA THR A 15 1.04 -28.38 -3.94
C THR A 15 0.80 -27.53 -5.19
N LEU A 16 1.87 -27.20 -5.93
CA LEU A 16 1.79 -26.54 -7.24
C LEU A 16 0.99 -27.34 -8.29
N THR A 17 0.57 -28.55 -7.94
CA THR A 17 -0.29 -29.43 -8.73
C THR A 17 -1.77 -29.02 -8.64
N ASN A 18 -2.17 -28.25 -7.64
CA ASN A 18 -3.54 -27.76 -7.52
C ASN A 18 -3.76 -26.54 -8.44
N PRO A 19 -4.62 -26.64 -9.48
CA PRO A 19 -4.77 -25.58 -10.47
C PRO A 19 -5.31 -24.28 -9.87
N ARG A 20 -6.15 -24.36 -8.83
CA ARG A 20 -6.67 -23.18 -8.14
C ARG A 20 -5.56 -22.44 -7.42
N PHE A 21 -4.69 -23.17 -6.71
CA PHE A 21 -3.55 -22.57 -6.01
C PHE A 21 -2.62 -21.84 -6.99
N THR A 22 -2.30 -22.46 -8.12
CA THR A 22 -1.43 -21.85 -9.14
C THR A 22 -2.06 -20.59 -9.74
N LEU A 23 -3.36 -20.61 -10.06
CA LEU A 23 -4.06 -19.43 -10.56
C LEU A 23 -4.11 -18.31 -9.51
N GLU A 24 -4.41 -18.64 -8.25
CA GLU A 24 -4.41 -17.67 -7.16
C GLU A 24 -3.02 -17.08 -6.95
N LEU A 25 -1.96 -17.90 -7.02
CA LEU A 25 -0.58 -17.47 -6.90
C LEU A 25 -0.18 -16.52 -8.01
N GLU A 26 -0.45 -16.87 -9.27
CA GLU A 26 -0.15 -16.03 -10.43
C GLU A 26 -0.89 -14.70 -10.35
N PHE A 27 -2.18 -14.74 -10.00
CA PHE A 27 -2.98 -13.54 -9.80
C PHE A 27 -2.41 -12.67 -8.68
N VAL A 28 -2.16 -13.22 -7.50
CA VAL A 28 -1.63 -12.49 -6.34
C VAL A 28 -0.23 -11.95 -6.62
N SER A 29 0.60 -12.70 -7.35
CA SER A 29 1.90 -12.24 -7.82
C SER A 29 1.77 -11.05 -8.78
N SER A 30 0.77 -11.06 -9.66
CA SER A 30 0.52 -9.94 -10.58
C SER A 30 0.13 -8.64 -9.86
N LEU A 31 -0.50 -8.73 -8.68
CA LEU A 31 -0.84 -7.56 -7.86
C LEU A 31 0.40 -6.82 -7.29
N ALA A 32 1.57 -7.48 -7.27
CA ALA A 32 2.82 -6.79 -6.92
C ALA A 32 3.21 -5.74 -7.96
N ASN A 33 2.73 -5.88 -9.20
CA ASN A 33 3.00 -4.92 -10.28
C ASN A 33 1.97 -3.78 -10.24
N PRO A 34 2.39 -2.54 -9.92
CA PRO A 34 1.46 -1.41 -9.81
C PRO A 34 0.76 -1.09 -11.14
N TYR A 35 1.40 -1.34 -12.28
CA TYR A 35 0.80 -1.13 -13.60
C TYR A 35 -0.36 -2.10 -13.89
N TYR A 36 -0.31 -3.31 -13.33
CA TYR A 36 -1.41 -4.26 -13.45
C TYR A 36 -2.63 -3.77 -12.67
N LEU A 37 -2.41 -3.16 -11.51
CA LEU A 37 -3.51 -2.57 -10.73
C LEU A 37 -4.16 -1.37 -11.45
N SER A 38 -3.36 -0.54 -12.12
CA SER A 38 -3.86 0.52 -13.00
C SER A 38 -4.71 -0.05 -14.13
N HIS A 39 -4.25 -1.13 -14.76
CA HIS A 39 -5.01 -1.82 -15.80
C HIS A 39 -6.36 -2.35 -15.28
N LEU A 40 -6.39 -2.94 -14.07
CA LEU A 40 -7.65 -3.38 -13.46
C LEU A 40 -8.63 -2.23 -13.27
N ALA A 41 -8.15 -1.06 -12.85
CA ALA A 41 -9.01 0.11 -12.63
C ALA A 41 -9.56 0.72 -13.92
N VAL A 42 -8.78 0.72 -14.99
CA VAL A 42 -9.24 1.21 -16.30
C VAL A 42 -10.20 0.23 -16.97
N ASN A 43 -9.91 -1.07 -16.89
CA ASN A 43 -10.66 -2.08 -17.65
C ASN A 43 -11.88 -2.64 -16.90
N TYR A 44 -11.85 -2.63 -15.57
CA TYR A 44 -12.92 -3.19 -14.73
C TYR A 44 -13.38 -2.19 -13.65
N PRO A 45 -13.86 -1.00 -14.04
CA PRO A 45 -14.24 0.04 -13.10
C PRO A 45 -15.43 -0.37 -12.20
N ASN A 46 -16.39 -1.11 -12.75
CA ASN A 46 -17.55 -1.60 -11.99
C ASN A 46 -17.14 -2.67 -10.96
N LEU A 47 -16.19 -3.55 -11.31
CA LEU A 47 -15.69 -4.61 -10.43
C LEU A 47 -14.96 -4.06 -9.21
N LEU A 48 -14.29 -2.92 -9.35
CA LEU A 48 -13.62 -2.25 -8.24
C LEU A 48 -14.55 -1.34 -7.43
N GLY A 49 -15.79 -1.14 -7.89
CA GLY A 49 -16.76 -0.23 -7.28
C GLY A 49 -16.49 1.26 -7.54
N ILE A 50 -15.66 1.61 -8.54
CA ILE A 50 -15.27 3.01 -8.78
C ILE A 50 -16.31 3.83 -9.56
N SER A 51 -17.25 3.16 -10.25
CA SER A 51 -18.26 3.82 -11.10
C SER A 51 -19.49 4.35 -10.36
N GLY A 52 -19.75 3.92 -9.12
CA GLY A 52 -21.02 4.18 -8.41
C GLY A 52 -21.08 5.45 -7.58
N ALA A 53 -20.01 6.24 -7.53
CA ALA A 53 -19.87 7.31 -6.55
C ALA A 53 -20.58 8.64 -6.89
N GLY A 54 -21.59 8.60 -7.77
CA GLY A 54 -22.18 9.79 -8.38
C GLY A 54 -23.64 10.07 -8.05
N ASP A 55 -24.34 9.24 -7.28
CA ASP A 55 -25.77 9.45 -7.02
C ASP A 55 -26.04 9.91 -5.58
N ASP A 56 -26.44 11.17 -5.47
CA ASP A 56 -26.89 11.89 -4.28
C ASP A 56 -28.41 11.63 -4.09
N ASP A 57 -28.83 10.36 -4.12
CA ASP A 57 -30.21 9.97 -3.85
C ASP A 57 -30.32 9.45 -2.41
N ASP A 58 -31.25 10.05 -1.66
CA ASP A 58 -31.54 9.81 -0.24
C ASP A 58 -32.15 8.41 0.03
N THR A 59 -32.02 7.48 -0.92
CA THR A 59 -32.28 6.06 -0.71
C THR A 59 -30.96 5.35 -0.45
N LYS A 60 -30.79 4.87 0.79
CA LYS A 60 -29.84 3.79 1.10
C LYS A 60 -30.25 2.55 0.29
N ASP A 61 -29.90 2.51 -0.99
CA ASP A 61 -29.99 1.29 -1.75
C ASP A 61 -28.67 0.53 -1.57
N ASP A 62 -28.80 -0.63 -0.96
CA ASP A 62 -27.77 -1.61 -0.67
C ASP A 62 -27.33 -2.32 -1.97
N THR A 63 -27.27 -1.59 -3.08
CA THR A 63 -26.91 -2.05 -4.43
C THR A 63 -25.50 -1.62 -4.76
N SER A 64 -24.57 -1.90 -3.85
CA SER A 64 -23.21 -2.19 -4.30
C SER A 64 -23.31 -3.33 -5.31
N ASP A 65 -22.74 -3.16 -6.50
CA ASP A 65 -22.77 -4.19 -7.54
C ASP A 65 -22.34 -5.54 -6.92
N PRO A 66 -23.17 -6.60 -7.01
CA PRO A 66 -22.88 -7.87 -6.35
C PRO A 66 -21.52 -8.44 -6.77
N ASP A 67 -21.08 -8.14 -7.99
CA ASP A 67 -19.76 -8.56 -8.49
C ASP A 67 -18.64 -7.79 -7.79
N ALA A 68 -18.82 -6.50 -7.53
CA ALA A 68 -17.84 -5.68 -6.81
C ALA A 68 -17.70 -6.12 -5.34
N GLN A 69 -18.84 -6.44 -4.72
CA GLN A 69 -18.86 -6.96 -3.35
C GLN A 69 -18.20 -8.34 -3.26
N ALA A 70 -18.50 -9.23 -4.21
CA ALA A 70 -17.86 -10.54 -4.31
C ALA A 70 -16.35 -10.42 -4.53
N PHE A 71 -15.92 -9.49 -5.38
CA PHE A 71 -14.50 -9.25 -5.63
C PHE A 71 -13.77 -8.72 -4.39
N ALA A 72 -14.36 -7.76 -3.66
CA ALA A 72 -13.79 -7.28 -2.40
C ALA A 72 -13.65 -8.41 -1.36
N ALA A 73 -14.67 -9.26 -1.22
CA ALA A 73 -14.62 -10.43 -0.34
C ALA A 73 -13.52 -11.42 -0.78
N TYR A 74 -13.33 -11.61 -2.08
CA TYR A 74 -12.27 -12.45 -2.63
C TYR A 74 -10.87 -11.89 -2.33
N LEU A 75 -10.66 -10.58 -2.47
CA LEU A 75 -9.40 -9.94 -2.07
C LEU A 75 -9.13 -10.11 -0.56
N ALA A 76 -10.17 -10.08 0.28
CA ALA A 76 -10.04 -10.29 1.72
C ALA A 76 -9.62 -11.73 2.05
N TYR A 77 -10.22 -12.70 1.35
CA TYR A 77 -9.79 -14.09 1.40
C TYR A 77 -8.30 -14.21 1.03
N LEU A 78 -7.87 -13.65 -0.11
CA LEU A 78 -6.48 -13.70 -0.55
C LEU A 78 -5.53 -13.06 0.47
N TYR A 79 -5.85 -11.89 1.02
CA TYR A 79 -5.01 -11.26 2.03
C TYR A 79 -4.86 -12.13 3.29
N SER A 80 -5.94 -12.75 3.76
CA SER A 80 -5.88 -13.62 4.95
C SER A 80 -5.08 -14.90 4.70
N TYR A 81 -5.26 -15.49 3.51
CA TYR A 81 -4.63 -16.74 3.10
C TYR A 81 -3.12 -16.56 2.87
N TRP A 82 -2.72 -15.58 2.05
CA TRP A 82 -1.32 -15.36 1.69
C TRP A 82 -0.48 -14.69 2.77
N LYS A 83 -1.11 -14.20 3.86
CA LYS A 83 -0.41 -13.65 5.02
C LYS A 83 0.23 -14.73 5.90
N THR A 84 -0.26 -15.96 5.86
CA THR A 84 0.33 -17.02 6.69
C THR A 84 1.69 -17.45 6.10
N PRO A 85 2.69 -17.75 6.95
CA PRO A 85 4.05 -18.01 6.50
C PRO A 85 4.16 -19.26 5.60
N GLU A 86 3.23 -20.21 5.74
CA GLU A 86 3.18 -21.44 4.95
C GLU A 86 2.87 -21.18 3.46
N TYR A 87 2.08 -20.14 3.16
CA TYR A 87 1.74 -19.74 1.79
C TYR A 87 2.64 -18.61 1.29
N ALA A 88 3.02 -17.68 2.16
CA ALA A 88 3.85 -16.53 1.82
C ALA A 88 5.20 -16.92 1.21
N GLN A 89 5.75 -18.09 1.54
CA GLN A 89 7.00 -18.60 0.99
C GLN A 89 7.01 -18.78 -0.54
N PHE A 90 5.83 -18.92 -1.16
CA PHE A 90 5.72 -19.06 -2.62
C PHE A 90 5.68 -17.71 -3.34
N LEU A 91 5.55 -16.59 -2.61
CA LEU A 91 5.56 -15.25 -3.19
C LEU A 91 6.98 -14.77 -3.43
N THR A 92 7.26 -14.30 -4.65
CA THR A 92 8.55 -13.67 -4.99
C THR A 92 8.74 -12.34 -4.25
N HIS A 93 7.66 -11.58 -4.05
CA HIS A 93 7.68 -10.25 -3.44
C HIS A 93 6.59 -10.11 -2.36
N PRO A 94 6.70 -10.82 -1.23
CA PRO A 94 5.65 -10.89 -0.22
C PRO A 94 5.27 -9.49 0.31
N GLY A 95 6.24 -8.59 0.50
CA GLY A 95 5.98 -7.23 0.96
C GLY A 95 5.16 -6.38 -0.01
N ALA A 96 5.50 -6.40 -1.31
CA ALA A 96 4.79 -5.63 -2.33
C ALA A 96 3.38 -6.17 -2.56
N THR A 97 3.25 -7.50 -2.68
CA THR A 97 1.97 -8.19 -2.84
C THR A 97 1.02 -7.93 -1.67
N LEU A 98 1.48 -8.13 -0.43
CA LEU A 98 0.63 -7.92 0.75
C LEU A 98 0.26 -6.45 0.94
N ARG A 99 1.16 -5.52 0.58
CA ARG A 99 0.86 -4.09 0.58
C ARG A 99 -0.22 -3.76 -0.46
N ALA A 100 -0.09 -4.26 -1.69
CA ALA A 100 -1.08 -4.05 -2.74
C ALA A 100 -2.44 -4.63 -2.35
N LEU A 101 -2.49 -5.86 -1.84
CA LEU A 101 -3.71 -6.49 -1.34
C LEU A 101 -4.37 -5.67 -0.22
N ARG A 102 -3.57 -5.14 0.72
CA ARG A 102 -4.09 -4.27 1.79
C ARG A 102 -4.66 -2.97 1.23
N LEU A 103 -3.94 -2.31 0.33
CA LEU A 103 -4.39 -1.05 -0.26
C LEU A 103 -5.64 -1.23 -1.12
N LEU A 104 -5.73 -2.34 -1.87
CA LEU A 104 -6.92 -2.69 -2.64
C LEU A 104 -8.17 -2.92 -1.77
N GLN A 105 -8.05 -3.11 -0.46
CA GLN A 105 -9.23 -3.14 0.41
C GLN A 105 -9.86 -1.76 0.61
N GLU A 106 -9.05 -0.70 0.54
CA GLU A 106 -9.51 0.68 0.71
C GLU A 106 -10.19 1.16 -0.58
N GLU A 107 -11.47 1.48 -0.50
CA GLU A 107 -12.24 1.95 -1.67
C GLU A 107 -11.67 3.25 -2.25
N THR A 108 -11.19 4.15 -1.39
CA THR A 108 -10.51 5.40 -1.78
C THR A 108 -9.29 5.12 -2.66
N PHE A 109 -8.48 4.12 -2.29
CA PHE A 109 -7.32 3.72 -3.08
C PHE A 109 -7.75 3.14 -4.44
N ARG A 110 -8.80 2.31 -4.50
CA ARG A 110 -9.30 1.76 -5.79
C ARG A 110 -9.68 2.87 -6.77
N ARG A 111 -10.25 3.96 -6.27
CA ARG A 111 -10.61 5.13 -7.07
C ARG A 111 -9.38 5.90 -7.54
N ASP A 112 -8.41 6.03 -6.66
CA ASP A 112 -7.23 6.85 -6.90
C ASP A 112 -6.12 6.15 -7.69
N ILE A 113 -6.17 4.82 -7.81
CA ILE A 113 -5.17 4.02 -8.52
C ILE A 113 -5.08 4.27 -10.03
N ILE A 114 -6.11 4.91 -10.61
CA ILE A 114 -6.10 5.40 -11.99
C ILE A 114 -5.08 6.55 -12.14
N ARG A 115 -4.78 7.28 -11.07
CA ARG A 115 -3.87 8.42 -11.10
C ARG A 115 -2.41 7.95 -11.22
N PRO A 116 -1.64 8.47 -12.19
CA PRO A 116 -0.24 8.08 -12.37
C PRO A 116 0.63 8.26 -11.13
N GLN A 117 0.35 9.29 -10.33
CA GLN A 117 1.11 9.60 -9.10
C GLN A 117 0.99 8.49 -8.04
N VAL A 118 -0.17 7.84 -7.97
CA VAL A 118 -0.42 6.72 -7.04
C VAL A 118 0.37 5.49 -7.48
N ILE A 119 0.42 5.24 -8.79
CA ILE A 119 1.19 4.13 -9.39
C ILE A 119 2.69 4.35 -9.19
N GLU A 120 3.20 5.56 -9.42
CA GLU A 120 4.60 5.92 -9.19
C GLU A 120 5.01 5.79 -7.71
N GLY A 121 4.12 6.18 -6.79
CA GLY A 121 4.32 6.00 -5.36
C GLY A 121 4.34 4.52 -4.94
N LEU A 122 3.55 3.66 -5.61
CA LEU A 122 3.53 2.22 -5.35
C LEU A 122 4.73 1.50 -5.98
N ALA A 123 5.18 1.94 -7.16
CA ALA A 123 6.34 1.41 -7.87
C ALA A 123 7.68 1.69 -7.15
N GLY A 124 7.68 2.54 -6.12
CA GLY A 124 8.88 2.97 -5.42
C GLY A 124 9.79 3.87 -6.25
N THR A 125 9.32 4.35 -7.40
CA THR A 125 10.04 5.26 -8.30
C THR A 125 9.77 6.74 -8.01
N GLY A 126 8.83 7.06 -7.11
CA GLY A 126 8.47 8.42 -6.74
C GLY A 126 8.99 8.83 -5.36
N VAL A 127 9.92 9.78 -5.34
CA VAL A 127 10.25 10.60 -4.15
C VAL A 127 9.06 11.51 -3.84
N VAL A 128 8.01 11.03 -3.19
CA VAL A 128 6.94 11.88 -2.65
C VAL A 128 6.42 11.29 -1.35
N GLY A 129 6.68 11.99 -0.25
CA GLY A 129 6.04 11.74 1.03
C GLY A 129 4.53 11.94 0.89
N TYR A 130 3.76 10.93 1.29
CA TYR A 130 2.36 11.12 1.63
C TYR A 130 2.32 12.15 2.78
N GLN A 131 2.04 13.41 2.45
CA GLN A 131 1.53 14.40 3.39
C GLN A 131 0.03 14.14 3.52
N ASP A 132 -0.34 13.31 4.49
CA ASP A 132 -1.63 13.41 5.16
C ASP A 132 -1.33 13.91 6.58
N GLY A 133 -1.93 15.04 6.96
CA GLY A 133 -1.73 15.61 8.29
C GLY A 133 -1.81 17.13 8.37
N THR A 134 -3.04 17.60 8.57
CA THR A 134 -3.42 18.61 9.58
C THR A 134 -2.81 20.01 9.53
N ASP A 135 -3.69 21.00 9.39
CA ASP A 135 -3.55 22.32 9.97
C ASP A 135 -3.01 22.25 11.41
N ALA A 136 -1.80 22.77 11.64
CA ALA A 136 -1.35 23.23 12.95
C ALA A 136 -0.13 24.14 12.80
N ASP A 137 -0.39 25.43 12.95
CA ASP A 137 0.41 26.34 13.78
C ASP A 137 1.93 26.41 13.46
N THR A 138 2.29 27.30 12.53
CA THR A 138 3.64 27.89 12.53
C THR A 138 3.68 29.01 13.57
N GLY A 139 3.68 28.62 14.83
CA GLY A 139 4.16 29.42 15.95
C GLY A 139 5.63 29.11 16.19
N GLN A 140 6.54 29.88 15.60
CA GLN A 140 7.93 29.95 16.07
C GLN A 140 8.37 31.41 16.14
N GLN A 141 8.08 31.98 17.32
CA GLN A 141 8.81 33.10 17.90
C GLN A 141 9.80 32.54 18.93
N GLU A 142 10.98 33.15 18.94
CA GLU A 142 11.97 33.22 20.05
C GLU A 142 12.86 31.96 20.26
N GLY A 143 14.17 32.06 20.48
CA GLY A 143 14.97 33.23 20.77
C GLY A 143 16.46 33.01 20.51
N GLU A 144 17.09 34.07 19.99
CA GLU A 144 18.52 34.24 19.91
C GLU A 144 19.06 34.83 21.23
N GLN A 145 20.26 34.35 21.58
CA GLN A 145 21.24 34.95 22.49
C GLN A 145 21.09 34.71 24.01
N ALA A 146 21.86 33.74 24.50
CA ALA A 146 22.54 33.84 25.78
C ALA A 146 23.94 33.22 25.65
N GLY A 147 24.97 34.01 26.00
CA GLY A 147 26.37 33.68 25.79
C GLY A 147 26.96 32.68 26.80
N GLN A 148 28.21 32.30 26.53
CA GLN A 148 29.17 31.88 27.55
C GLN A 148 30.60 31.98 27.01
N THR A 149 31.36 32.84 27.66
CA THR A 149 32.83 32.97 27.64
C THR A 149 33.46 31.86 28.47
N GLN A 150 34.60 31.31 28.01
CA GLN A 150 35.85 31.01 28.76
C GLN A 150 36.70 30.04 27.92
N ASP A 151 37.83 30.50 27.39
CA ASP A 151 39.18 30.45 28.00
C ASP A 151 39.78 29.04 27.95
N ASN A 152 40.78 28.83 27.08
CA ASN A 152 42.03 28.22 27.54
C ASN A 152 43.23 28.57 26.65
N GLN A 153 44.33 28.91 27.32
CA GLN A 153 45.62 29.35 26.81
C GLN A 153 46.53 28.17 26.42
N GLY A 154 47.56 28.45 25.62
CA GLY A 154 48.73 27.58 25.43
C GLY A 154 49.30 27.67 24.00
N GLU A 155 50.05 28.73 23.67
CA GLU A 155 51.53 28.75 23.60
C GLU A 155 52.14 27.92 22.46
N GLY A 156 52.88 28.57 21.54
CA GLY A 156 53.62 27.86 20.49
C GLY A 156 54.20 28.71 19.34
N THR A 157 54.99 29.73 19.68
CA THR A 157 56.22 30.22 18.97
C THR A 157 56.22 30.68 17.49
N ASP A 158 56.73 31.91 17.28
CA ASP A 158 57.67 32.42 16.23
C ASP A 158 57.50 31.99 14.75
N ASN A 159 57.60 32.79 13.67
CA ASN A 159 57.86 34.21 13.36
C ASN A 159 57.81 34.32 11.79
N PRO A 160 58.23 35.39 11.06
CA PRO A 160 57.35 36.12 10.15
C PRO A 160 57.75 36.09 8.66
N LEU A 161 56.95 36.83 7.87
CA LEU A 161 57.09 37.25 6.47
C LEU A 161 58.52 37.32 5.90
N LYS A 162 58.64 36.95 4.61
CA LYS A 162 59.63 37.55 3.71
C LYS A 162 59.11 37.69 2.27
N THR A 163 59.00 38.97 1.89
CA THR A 163 59.12 39.61 0.56
C THR A 163 58.12 39.27 -0.55
#